data_AF-A0A3C0J8N1-F1
#
_entry.id   AF-A0A3C0J8N1-F1
#
_cell.length_a   1.000
_cell.length_b   1.000
_cell.length_c   1.000
_cell.angle_alpha   90.00
_cell.angle_beta   90.00
_cell.angle_gamma   90.00
#
_symmetry.space_group_name_H-M   'P 1'
#
loop_
_entity.id
_entity.type
_entity.pdbx_description
1 polymer ?
#
loop_
_entity_poly.entity_id
_entity_poly.type
_entity_poly.pdbx_seq_one_letter_code
_entity_poly.pdbx_strand_id
1 'polypeptide(L)'
;MEAEREKERQENALQHIQTLSEKTIKKLDKEISAKNMTLECKDALIESRKNDVAEWEVKEEYSKSEYLKADELLTDKKKEVEQAQGGLYRVTEELDEATRKKEIALDLYHKLSTDTENTDLFDKVVDLSYENEQLRSKIRVLQDKLGKAYELMKQFVINGRNMLDVFRERIGEVKEWVHRKVAGMGR
;
A
#
# COMPACT_ATOMS: atom_id res chain seq x y z
N MET A 1 -41.03 95.42 26.17
CA MET A 1 -42.29 94.64 26.05
C MET A 1 -42.17 93.54 25.00
N GLU A 2 -42.01 93.83 23.70
CA GLU A 2 -41.96 92.77 22.66
C GLU A 2 -40.63 92.00 22.60
N ALA A 3 -39.49 92.70 22.70
CA ALA A 3 -38.16 92.08 22.76
C ALA A 3 -37.94 91.17 23.98
N GLU A 4 -38.62 91.48 25.08
CA GLU A 4 -38.53 90.73 26.34
C GLU A 4 -39.32 89.42 26.27
N ARG A 5 -40.51 89.45 25.65
CA ARG A 5 -41.28 88.25 25.32
C ARG A 5 -40.56 87.36 24.32
N GLU A 6 -39.84 87.95 23.36
CA GLU A 6 -39.06 87.19 22.39
C GLU A 6 -37.84 86.50 23.04
N LYS A 7 -37.16 87.19 23.96
CA LYS A 7 -36.08 86.61 24.76
C LYS A 7 -36.59 85.43 25.61
N GLU A 8 -37.76 85.56 26.24
CA GLU A 8 -38.39 84.49 27.02
C GLU A 8 -38.76 83.27 26.15
N ARG A 9 -39.26 83.49 24.92
CA ARG A 9 -39.51 82.39 23.97
C ARG A 9 -38.23 81.66 23.59
N GLN A 10 -37.14 82.40 23.34
CA GLN A 10 -35.84 81.82 23.02
C GLN A 10 -35.26 81.02 24.19
N GLU A 11 -35.35 81.54 25.42
CA GLU A 11 -34.92 80.84 26.63
C GLU A 11 -35.71 79.53 26.84
N ASN A 12 -37.04 79.57 26.67
CA ASN A 12 -37.88 78.37 26.76
C ASN A 12 -37.56 77.34 25.66
N ALA A 13 -37.30 77.79 24.43
CA ALA A 13 -36.88 76.91 23.34
C ALA A 13 -35.52 76.26 23.63
N LEU A 14 -34.58 77.01 24.19
CA LEU A 14 -33.25 76.53 24.53
C LEU A 14 -33.28 75.51 25.68
N GLN A 15 -34.10 75.75 26.71
CA GLN A 15 -34.36 74.79 27.78
C GLN A 15 -35.00 73.50 27.25
N HIS A 16 -35.95 73.62 26.30
CA HIS A 16 -36.57 72.46 25.68
C HIS A 16 -35.55 71.63 24.89
N ILE A 17 -34.69 72.26 24.09
CA ILE A 17 -33.61 71.61 23.35
C ILE A 17 -32.63 70.92 24.30
N GLN A 18 -32.24 71.57 25.39
CA GLN A 18 -31.35 70.99 26.39
C GLN A 18 -31.99 69.76 27.06
N THR A 19 -33.26 69.82 27.41
CA THR A 19 -33.98 68.68 28.00
C THR A 19 -34.04 67.49 27.03
N LEU A 20 -34.26 67.76 25.73
CA LEU A 20 -34.26 66.74 24.68
C LEU A 20 -32.86 66.13 24.47
N SER A 21 -31.80 66.94 24.50
CA SER A 21 -30.43 66.46 24.35
C SER A 21 -30.01 65.59 25.54
N GLU A 22 -30.32 65.99 26.78
CA GLU A 22 -30.05 65.22 27.99
C GLU A 22 -30.79 63.86 27.98
N LYS A 23 -32.05 63.83 27.53
CA LYS A 23 -32.80 62.57 27.35
C LYS A 23 -32.14 61.67 26.31
N THR A 24 -31.61 62.25 25.22
CA THR A 24 -30.94 61.51 24.16
C THR A 24 -29.61 60.93 24.64
N ILE A 25 -28.80 61.71 25.36
CA ILE A 25 -27.53 61.26 25.96
C ILE A 25 -27.78 60.08 26.91
N LYS A 26 -28.75 60.20 27.83
CA LYS A 26 -29.11 59.12 28.76
C LYS A 26 -29.56 57.84 28.03
N LYS A 27 -30.22 57.96 26.87
CA LYS A 27 -30.61 56.81 26.05
C LYS A 27 -29.38 56.16 25.42
N LEU A 28 -28.47 56.96 24.86
CA LEU A 28 -27.22 56.48 24.26
C LEU A 28 -26.32 55.81 25.30
N ASP A 29 -26.19 56.35 26.51
CA ASP A 29 -25.39 55.76 27.59
C ASP A 29 -25.89 54.36 27.97
N LYS A 30 -27.21 54.20 28.07
CA LYS A 30 -27.83 52.89 28.32
C LYS A 30 -27.53 51.90 27.18
N GLU A 31 -27.59 52.37 25.94
CA GLU A 31 -27.28 51.55 24.77
C GLU A 31 -25.80 51.16 24.71
N ILE A 32 -24.88 52.08 25.02
CA ILE A 32 -23.44 51.83 25.12
C ILE A 32 -23.16 50.81 26.21
N SER A 33 -23.74 50.99 27.40
CA SER A 33 -23.59 50.05 28.51
C SER A 33 -24.08 48.65 28.13
N ALA A 34 -25.25 48.53 27.49
CA ALA A 34 -25.76 47.24 27.03
C ALA A 34 -24.86 46.60 25.96
N LYS A 35 -24.32 47.39 25.03
CA LYS A 35 -23.37 46.92 24.01
C LYS A 35 -22.06 46.45 24.63
N ASN A 36 -21.52 47.16 25.62
CA ASN A 36 -20.29 46.78 26.33
C ASN A 36 -20.46 45.44 27.05
N MET A 37 -21.55 45.25 27.80
CA MET A 37 -21.83 43.96 28.46
C MET A 37 -21.92 42.82 27.44
N THR A 38 -22.51 43.08 26.28
CA THR A 38 -22.62 42.08 25.19
C THR A 38 -21.26 41.75 24.58
N LEU A 39 -20.37 42.74 24.44
CA LEU A 39 -19.01 42.52 23.93
C LEU A 39 -18.18 41.72 24.93
N GLU A 40 -18.20 42.06 26.21
CA GLU A 40 -17.50 41.31 27.26
C GLU A 40 -17.94 39.83 27.30
N CYS A 41 -19.25 39.56 27.20
CA CYS A 41 -19.74 38.18 27.10
C CYS A 41 -19.22 37.45 25.85
N LYS A 42 -19.12 38.14 24.71
CA LYS A 42 -18.59 37.55 23.46
C LYS A 42 -17.10 37.28 23.57
N ASP A 43 -16.34 38.18 24.17
CA ASP A 43 -14.89 38.01 24.36
C ASP A 43 -14.60 36.81 25.26
N ALA A 44 -15.34 36.66 26.36
CA ALA A 44 -15.24 35.47 27.22
C ALA A 44 -15.56 34.17 26.47
N LEU A 45 -16.58 34.18 25.59
CA LEU A 45 -16.92 33.02 24.77
C LEU A 45 -15.83 32.70 23.73
N ILE A 46 -15.21 33.71 23.13
CA ILE A 46 -14.11 33.54 22.19
C ILE A 46 -12.92 32.89 22.90
N GLU A 47 -12.55 33.36 24.09
CA GLU A 47 -11.45 32.77 24.87
C GLU A 47 -11.73 31.32 25.27
N SER A 48 -12.95 31.00 25.72
CA SER A 48 -13.34 29.61 25.99
C SER A 48 -13.17 28.72 24.75
N ARG A 49 -13.63 29.19 23.58
CA ARG A 49 -13.50 28.43 22.33
C ARG A 49 -12.07 28.26 21.87
N LYS A 50 -11.20 29.27 22.08
CA LYS A 50 -9.77 29.17 21.78
C LYS A 50 -9.12 28.08 22.63
N ASN A 51 -9.47 28.01 23.92
CA ASN A 51 -8.96 26.97 24.80
C ASN A 51 -9.41 25.57 24.33
N ASP A 52 -10.70 25.41 24.00
CA ASP A 52 -11.21 24.13 23.48
C ASP A 52 -10.44 23.72 22.22
N VAL A 53 -10.22 24.64 21.27
CA VAL A 53 -9.46 24.37 20.04
C VAL A 53 -8.03 23.92 20.35
N ALA A 54 -7.34 24.61 21.27
CA ALA A 54 -5.98 24.24 21.66
C ALA A 54 -5.92 22.83 22.29
N GLU A 55 -6.91 22.46 23.11
CA GLU A 55 -7.00 21.10 23.67
C GLU A 55 -7.22 20.05 22.57
N TRP A 56 -8.08 20.33 21.60
CA TRP A 56 -8.32 19.42 20.47
C TRP A 56 -7.09 19.26 19.57
N GLU A 57 -6.33 20.33 19.31
CA GLU A 57 -5.09 20.28 18.54
C GLU A 57 -4.06 19.35 19.20
N VAL A 58 -3.86 19.49 20.52
CA VAL A 58 -2.95 18.62 21.30
C VAL A 58 -3.40 17.16 21.23
N LYS A 59 -4.70 16.90 21.35
CA LYS A 59 -5.26 15.54 21.29
C LYS A 59 -5.15 14.92 19.89
N GLU A 60 -5.32 15.72 18.85
CA GLU A 60 -5.14 15.30 17.47
C GLU A 60 -3.68 14.91 17.20
N GLU A 61 -2.74 15.73 17.66
CA GLU A 61 -1.31 15.47 17.51
C GLU A 61 -0.87 14.22 18.28
N TYR A 62 -1.35 14.04 19.52
CA TYR A 62 -1.13 12.81 20.28
C TYR A 62 -1.68 11.58 19.54
N SER A 63 -2.91 11.66 19.03
CA SER A 63 -3.53 10.57 18.27
C SER A 63 -2.70 10.24 17.03
N LYS A 64 -2.25 11.24 16.26
CA LYS A 64 -1.37 11.06 15.10
C LYS A 64 -0.06 10.36 15.48
N SER A 65 0.55 10.77 16.60
CA SER A 65 1.77 10.14 17.11
C SER A 65 1.57 8.65 17.43
N GLU A 66 0.48 8.31 18.12
CA GLU A 66 0.16 6.91 18.43
C GLU A 66 -0.14 6.08 17.17
N TYR A 67 -0.84 6.66 16.17
CA TYR A 67 -1.04 5.99 14.88
C TYR A 67 0.27 5.74 14.14
N LEU A 68 1.20 6.70 14.15
CA LEU A 68 2.52 6.52 13.51
C LEU A 68 3.34 5.41 14.19
N LYS A 69 3.34 5.34 15.53
CA LYS A 69 3.99 4.26 16.26
C LYS A 69 3.37 2.90 15.94
N ALA A 70 2.03 2.83 15.87
CA ALA A 70 1.32 1.60 15.53
C ALA A 70 1.64 1.15 14.10
N ASP A 71 1.72 2.09 13.15
CA ASP A 71 2.10 1.80 11.76
C ASP A 71 3.53 1.26 11.66
N GLU A 72 4.49 1.89 12.35
CA GLU A 72 5.88 1.41 12.42
C GLU A 72 5.96 -0.02 12.95
N LEU A 73 5.30 -0.31 14.08
CA LEU A 73 5.22 -1.66 14.64
C LEU A 73 4.57 -2.66 13.69
N LEU A 74 3.53 -2.25 12.96
CA LEU A 74 2.88 -3.09 11.95
C LEU A 74 3.83 -3.39 10.79
N THR A 75 4.63 -2.42 10.34
CA THR A 75 5.60 -2.66 9.27
C THR A 75 6.68 -3.65 9.67
N ASP A 76 7.18 -3.59 10.91
CA ASP A 76 8.18 -4.54 11.41
C ASP A 76 7.59 -5.94 11.60
N LYS A 77 6.38 -6.03 12.17
CA LYS A 77 5.67 -7.31 12.29
C LYS A 77 5.36 -7.93 10.92
N LYS A 78 5.05 -7.12 9.92
CA LYS A 78 4.86 -7.61 8.55
C LYS A 78 6.14 -8.25 8.00
N LYS A 79 7.31 -7.61 8.18
CA LYS A 79 8.61 -8.19 7.76
C LYS A 79 8.91 -9.50 8.48
N GLU A 80 8.66 -9.58 9.79
CA GLU A 80 8.83 -10.83 10.56
C GLU A 80 7.95 -11.96 10.01
N VAL A 81 6.68 -11.65 9.68
CA VAL A 81 5.75 -12.63 9.09
C VAL A 81 6.22 -13.08 7.71
N GLU A 82 6.66 -12.16 6.84
CA GLU A 82 7.21 -12.52 5.51
C GLU A 82 8.44 -13.43 5.63
N GLN A 83 9.34 -13.14 6.58
CA GLN A 83 10.51 -13.98 6.84
C GLN A 83 10.11 -15.37 7.36
N ALA A 84 9.16 -15.44 8.30
CA ALA A 84 8.67 -16.70 8.84
C ALA A 84 7.95 -17.53 7.77
N GLN A 85 7.17 -16.90 6.90
CA GLN A 85 6.54 -17.56 5.74
C GLN A 85 7.58 -18.13 4.80
N GLY A 86 8.61 -17.36 4.44
CA GLY A 86 9.71 -17.86 3.60
C GLY A 86 10.44 -19.06 4.24
N GLY A 87 10.66 -19.03 5.56
CA GLY A 87 11.20 -20.17 6.30
C GLY A 87 10.30 -21.40 6.26
N LEU A 88 8.98 -21.20 6.42
CA LEU A 88 8.00 -22.28 6.36
C LEU A 88 7.96 -22.92 4.98
N TYR A 89 7.96 -22.13 3.90
CA TYR A 89 8.02 -22.65 2.52
C TYR A 89 9.24 -23.55 2.28
N ARG A 90 10.42 -23.14 2.77
CA ARG A 90 11.64 -23.94 2.65
C ARG A 90 11.52 -25.27 3.41
N VAL A 91 11.04 -25.23 4.66
CA VAL A 91 10.88 -26.44 5.48
C VAL A 91 9.84 -27.39 4.87
N THR A 92 8.75 -26.86 4.31
CA THR A 92 7.75 -27.69 3.61
C THR A 92 8.33 -28.34 2.36
N GLU A 93 9.13 -27.61 1.58
CA GLU A 93 9.81 -28.15 0.41
C GLU A 93 10.78 -29.28 0.82
N GLU A 94 11.65 -29.04 1.80
CA GLU A 94 12.57 -30.05 2.35
C GLU A 94 11.83 -31.31 2.87
N LEU A 95 10.67 -31.12 3.52
CA LEU A 95 9.84 -32.23 4.00
C LEU A 95 9.24 -33.05 2.85
N ASP A 96 8.76 -32.38 1.79
CA ASP A 96 8.22 -33.05 0.61
C ASP A 96 9.32 -33.83 -0.12
N GLU A 97 10.52 -33.25 -0.27
CA GLU A 97 11.67 -33.95 -0.86
C GLU A 97 12.05 -35.19 -0.05
N ALA A 98 12.17 -35.05 1.27
CA ALA A 98 12.51 -36.15 2.17
C ALA A 98 11.45 -37.26 2.15
N THR A 99 10.17 -36.88 2.13
CA THR A 99 9.04 -37.82 2.02
C THR A 99 9.11 -38.58 0.70
N ARG A 100 9.37 -37.88 -0.42
CA ARG A 100 9.45 -38.53 -1.73
C ARG A 100 10.65 -39.46 -1.86
N LYS A 101 11.82 -39.05 -1.37
CA LYS A 101 13.01 -39.91 -1.33
C LYS A 101 12.76 -41.17 -0.50
N LYS A 102 12.08 -41.05 0.64
CA LYS A 102 11.69 -42.19 1.49
C LYS A 102 10.77 -43.17 0.74
N GLU A 103 9.77 -42.66 0.02
CA GLU A 103 8.88 -43.51 -0.79
C GLU A 103 9.65 -44.28 -1.87
N ILE A 104 10.55 -43.61 -2.58
CA ILE A 104 11.43 -44.23 -3.58
C ILE A 104 12.31 -45.31 -2.94
N ALA A 105 12.90 -45.01 -1.78
CA ALA A 105 13.70 -45.99 -1.04
C ALA A 105 12.88 -47.23 -0.66
N LEU A 106 11.67 -47.06 -0.12
CA LEU A 106 10.80 -48.20 0.20
C LEU A 106 10.45 -49.04 -1.05
N ASP A 107 10.12 -48.38 -2.15
CA ASP A 107 9.83 -49.02 -3.43
C ASP A 107 11.01 -49.84 -3.95
N LEU A 108 12.21 -49.27 -3.89
CA LEU A 108 13.45 -49.93 -4.30
C LEU A 108 13.83 -51.07 -3.36
N TYR A 109 13.67 -50.89 -2.05
CA TYR A 109 13.94 -51.93 -1.05
C TYR A 109 13.08 -53.17 -1.32
N HIS A 110 11.79 -52.98 -1.57
CA HIS A 110 10.91 -54.10 -1.93
C HIS A 110 11.27 -54.73 -3.28
N LYS A 111 11.72 -53.94 -4.27
CA LYS A 111 12.14 -54.45 -5.60
C LYS A 111 13.50 -55.16 -5.59
N LEU A 112 14.42 -54.76 -4.72
CA LEU A 112 15.82 -55.19 -4.67
C LEU A 112 16.12 -56.16 -3.51
N SER A 113 15.10 -56.73 -2.87
CA SER A 113 15.15 -57.47 -1.60
C SER A 113 16.01 -58.77 -1.59
N THR A 114 17.11 -58.89 -2.33
CA THR A 114 17.92 -60.12 -2.38
C THR A 114 19.45 -60.00 -2.25
N ASP A 115 20.13 -58.85 -2.20
CA ASP A 115 21.59 -58.86 -1.98
C ASP A 115 22.08 -57.75 -1.03
N THR A 116 22.50 -58.18 0.16
CA THR A 116 22.77 -57.35 1.36
C THR A 116 24.12 -56.60 1.36
N GLU A 117 24.90 -56.64 0.28
CA GLU A 117 26.29 -56.14 0.28
C GLU A 117 26.49 -54.74 -0.31
N ASN A 118 25.43 -54.01 -0.69
CA ASN A 118 25.55 -52.74 -1.46
C ASN A 118 24.69 -51.59 -0.94
N THR A 119 24.67 -51.37 0.38
CA THR A 119 23.93 -50.24 1.00
C THR A 119 24.33 -48.87 0.46
N ASP A 120 25.61 -48.64 0.19
CA ASP A 120 26.07 -47.34 -0.35
C ASP A 120 25.60 -47.09 -1.79
N LEU A 121 25.45 -48.15 -2.59
CA LEU A 121 24.85 -48.04 -3.93
C LEU A 121 23.35 -47.81 -3.84
N PHE A 122 22.68 -48.35 -2.81
CA PHE A 122 21.26 -48.19 -2.61
C PHE A 122 20.87 -46.72 -2.38
N ASP A 123 21.52 -46.03 -1.45
CA ASP A 123 21.27 -44.60 -1.19
C ASP A 123 21.49 -43.75 -2.45
N LYS A 124 22.54 -44.05 -3.23
CA LYS A 124 22.82 -43.36 -4.49
C LYS A 124 21.75 -43.61 -5.55
N VAL A 125 21.21 -44.82 -5.62
CA VAL A 125 20.09 -45.16 -6.53
C VAL A 125 18.82 -44.43 -6.11
N VAL A 126 18.56 -44.26 -4.81
CA VAL A 126 17.43 -43.45 -4.30
C VAL A 126 17.56 -41.99 -4.75
N ASP A 127 18.71 -41.37 -4.54
CA ASP A 127 18.95 -39.97 -4.94
C ASP A 127 18.82 -39.78 -6.45
N LEU A 128 19.46 -40.64 -7.26
CA LEU A 128 19.37 -40.59 -8.72
C LEU A 128 17.94 -40.82 -9.22
N SER A 129 17.17 -41.69 -8.55
CA SER A 129 15.78 -41.95 -8.91
C SER A 129 14.89 -40.73 -8.63
N TYR A 130 15.11 -40.06 -7.50
CA TYR A 130 14.43 -38.79 -7.18
C TYR A 130 14.77 -37.70 -8.19
N GLU A 131 16.05 -37.50 -8.51
CA GLU A 131 16.48 -36.52 -9.52
C GLU A 131 15.86 -36.79 -10.89
N ASN A 132 15.82 -38.05 -11.32
CA ASN A 132 15.24 -38.45 -12.61
C ASN A 132 13.73 -38.16 -12.66
N GLU A 133 13.00 -38.44 -11.57
CA GLU A 133 11.59 -38.08 -11.46
C GLU A 133 11.37 -36.57 -11.58
N GLN A 134 12.15 -35.77 -10.86
CA GLN A 134 12.08 -34.30 -10.92
C GLN A 134 12.37 -33.78 -12.34
N LEU A 135 13.37 -34.34 -13.03
CA LEU A 135 13.68 -34.00 -14.41
C LEU A 135 12.53 -34.35 -15.37
N ARG A 136 11.90 -35.51 -15.21
CA ARG A 136 10.74 -35.91 -16.02
C ARG A 136 9.55 -34.97 -15.82
N SER A 137 9.29 -34.57 -14.58
CA SER A 137 8.26 -33.59 -14.24
C SER A 137 8.54 -32.23 -14.91
N LYS A 138 9.77 -31.72 -14.77
CA LYS A 138 10.22 -30.48 -15.42
C LYS A 138 10.08 -30.54 -16.94
N ILE A 139 10.49 -31.64 -17.57
CA ILE A 139 10.34 -31.86 -19.01
C ILE A 139 8.86 -31.79 -19.41
N ARG A 140 7.95 -32.44 -18.67
CA ARG A 140 6.51 -32.41 -18.95
C ARG A 140 5.94 -30.99 -18.86
N VAL A 141 6.28 -30.24 -17.82
CA VAL A 141 5.83 -28.84 -17.65
C VAL A 141 6.37 -27.94 -18.76
N LEU A 142 7.64 -28.11 -19.15
CA LEU A 142 8.22 -27.36 -20.26
C LEU A 142 7.55 -27.70 -21.58
N GLN A 143 7.22 -28.97 -21.83
CA GLN A 143 6.47 -29.38 -23.01
C GLN A 143 5.08 -28.75 -23.06
N ASP A 144 4.35 -28.68 -21.95
CA ASP A 144 3.04 -28.02 -21.86
C ASP A 144 3.14 -26.51 -22.13
N LYS A 145 4.09 -25.81 -21.47
CA LYS A 145 4.34 -24.37 -21.71
C LYS A 145 4.72 -24.10 -23.16
N LEU A 146 5.57 -24.94 -23.72
CA LEU A 146 5.99 -24.83 -25.11
C LEU A 146 4.79 -25.02 -26.06
N GLY A 147 3.95 -26.03 -25.81
CA GLY A 147 2.71 -26.24 -26.57
C GLY A 147 1.78 -25.04 -26.53
N LYS A 148 1.55 -24.44 -25.35
CA LYS A 148 0.76 -23.22 -25.19
C LYS A 148 1.35 -22.04 -25.95
N ALA A 149 2.67 -21.85 -25.88
CA ALA A 149 3.34 -20.81 -26.66
C ALA A 149 3.19 -21.03 -28.17
N TYR A 150 3.30 -22.28 -28.64
CA TYR A 150 3.05 -22.64 -30.05
C TYR A 150 1.62 -22.30 -30.49
N GLU A 151 0.60 -22.65 -29.70
CA GLU A 151 -0.79 -22.31 -30.01
C GLU A 151 -1.05 -20.80 -30.00
N LEU A 152 -0.46 -20.07 -29.05
CA LEU A 152 -0.54 -18.60 -29.03
C LEU A 152 0.09 -17.99 -30.28
N MET A 153 1.31 -18.42 -30.66
CA MET A 153 1.99 -17.89 -31.84
C MET A 153 1.22 -18.14 -33.15
N LYS A 154 0.47 -19.25 -33.25
CA LYS A 154 -0.40 -19.49 -34.42
C LYS A 154 -1.50 -18.46 -34.57
N GLN A 155 -1.96 -17.83 -33.49
CA GLN A 155 -3.06 -16.86 -33.54
C GLN A 155 -2.61 -15.47 -34.04
N PHE A 156 -1.31 -15.16 -33.98
CA PHE A 156 -0.81 -13.85 -34.35
C PHE A 156 -0.29 -13.82 -35.80
N VAL A 157 -0.63 -12.74 -36.50
CA VAL A 157 -0.11 -12.43 -37.84
C VAL A 157 0.70 -11.14 -37.77
N ILE A 158 1.95 -11.19 -38.22
CA ILE A 158 2.86 -10.03 -38.33
C ILE A 158 3.14 -9.80 -39.81
N ASN A 159 2.89 -8.59 -40.32
CA ASN A 159 3.14 -8.21 -41.71
C ASN A 159 2.54 -9.20 -42.74
N GLY A 160 1.32 -9.68 -42.48
CA GLY A 160 0.62 -10.65 -43.34
C GLY A 160 1.14 -12.09 -43.27
N ARG A 161 2.12 -12.40 -42.42
CA ARG A 161 2.65 -13.75 -42.19
C ARG A 161 2.37 -14.23 -40.77
N ASN A 162 2.14 -15.52 -40.59
CA ASN A 162 1.91 -16.09 -39.27
C ASN A 162 3.17 -15.93 -38.39
N MET A 163 3.01 -15.50 -37.14
CA MET A 163 4.12 -15.30 -36.21
C MET A 163 4.91 -16.59 -35.97
N LEU A 164 4.24 -17.75 -35.97
CA LEU A 164 4.91 -19.04 -35.83
C LEU A 164 5.85 -19.34 -37.01
N ASP A 165 5.46 -18.98 -38.22
CA ASP A 165 6.29 -19.20 -39.42
C ASP A 165 7.54 -18.32 -39.36
N VAL A 166 7.37 -17.04 -39.00
CA VAL A 166 8.48 -16.09 -38.79
C VAL A 166 9.42 -16.59 -37.70
N PHE A 167 8.89 -17.13 -36.61
CA PHE A 167 9.70 -17.69 -35.52
C PHE A 167 10.50 -18.92 -35.98
N ARG A 168 9.89 -19.86 -36.71
CA ARG A 168 10.56 -21.06 -37.23
C ARG A 168 11.67 -20.71 -38.22
N GLU A 169 11.43 -19.75 -39.11
CA GLU A 169 12.42 -19.22 -40.05
C GLU A 169 13.64 -18.68 -39.28
N ARG A 170 13.41 -17.86 -38.25
CA ARG A 170 14.48 -17.28 -37.42
C ARG A 170 15.30 -18.34 -36.67
N ILE A 171 14.66 -19.38 -36.14
CA ILE A 171 15.37 -20.49 -35.49
C ILE A 171 16.22 -21.26 -36.50
N GLY A 172 15.73 -21.47 -37.72
CA GLY A 172 16.50 -22.06 -38.82
C GLY A 172 17.77 -21.28 -39.13
N GLU A 173 17.67 -19.96 -39.28
CA GLU A 173 18.82 -19.08 -39.52
C GLU A 173 19.87 -19.17 -38.40
N VAL A 174 19.42 -19.14 -37.13
CA VAL A 174 20.32 -19.26 -35.97
C VAL A 174 21.02 -20.62 -35.97
N LYS A 175 20.30 -21.70 -36.27
CA LYS A 175 20.88 -23.04 -36.35
C LYS A 175 21.95 -23.12 -37.43
N GLU A 176 21.70 -22.59 -38.63
CA GLU A 176 22.69 -22.54 -39.69
C GLU A 176 23.92 -21.69 -39.32
N TRP A 177 23.70 -20.55 -38.65
CA TRP A 177 24.77 -19.71 -38.15
C TRP A 177 25.64 -20.44 -37.12
N VAL A 178 25.04 -21.15 -36.16
CA VAL A 178 25.77 -21.96 -35.17
C VAL A 178 26.56 -23.07 -35.86
N HIS A 179 25.94 -23.81 -36.78
CA HIS A 179 26.62 -24.88 -37.53
C HIS A 179 27.83 -24.34 -38.30
N ARG A 180 27.71 -23.18 -38.95
CA ARG A 180 28.82 -22.54 -39.67
C ARG A 180 29.93 -22.09 -38.73
N LYS A 181 29.60 -21.59 -37.54
CA LYS A 181 30.57 -21.16 -36.53
C LYS A 181 31.34 -22.34 -35.92
N VAL A 182 30.64 -23.42 -35.59
CA VAL A 182 31.25 -24.66 -35.06
C VAL A 182 32.10 -25.36 -36.13
N ALA A 183 31.63 -25.43 -37.38
CA ALA A 183 32.40 -25.97 -38.49
C ALA A 183 33.62 -25.09 -38.88
N GLY A 184 33.57 -23.78 -38.62
CA GLY A 184 34.66 -22.84 -38.86
C GLY A 184 35.74 -22.80 -37.78
N MET A 185 35.49 -23.37 -36.59
CA MET A 185 36.44 -23.44 -35.47
C MET A 185 37.34 -24.70 -35.49
N GLY A 186 37.18 -25.58 -36.49
CA GLY A 186 37.97 -26.82 -36.65
C GLY A 186 39.18 -26.72 -37.59
N ARG A 187 39.91 -25.60 -37.60
CA ARG A 187 41.20 -25.47 -38.30
C ARG A 187 42.23 -24.77 -37.44
#